data_AF-A0A838MU21-F1
#
_entry.id   AF-A0A838MU21-F1
#
_cell.length_a   1.000
_cell.length_b   1.000
_cell.length_c   1.000
_cell.angle_alpha   90.00
_cell.angle_beta   90.00
_cell.angle_gamma   90.00
#
_symmetry.space_group_name_H-M   'P 1'
#
loop_
_entity.id
_entity.type
_entity.pdbx_description
1 polymer ?
#
loop_
_entity_poly.entity_id
_entity_poly.type
_entity_poly.pdbx_seq_one_letter_code
_entity_poly.pdbx_strand_id
1 'polypeptide(L)'
;SGTIDKPTTWNLLPQVWQVATGTWRSLTNAQLQLPYYPYMYVAPNGKVFNAGPNQTTRYLDTSGTGAWTTVANNNYGARNWGSSVMYDNGKVLVVGGSTCAPYDANCTIASTATAEVIDLTAASPTWKYVAPMANGRKQHNATLLPDGKVLVTGGTGGGVGNDDSSRAVYAAEMWDPETNSWTTLASQSVYRSYHSTALLLPDGRVLSAGGNYNSTGYQMSASAEIYSPPYLFKGARPTITSAPTSVGYGQTFFIGTNDAASIRKVTWVALSSVTHTFDMGQRINNLSFAQATGGLNVTAPADGNVCPPGYYMLFILNDKGVPSVAGIIRINASSSPTPTPTPTPTPTPTPTPTPTPTPSDGTAPVTSITSPLDGTVVLRNSSVTITAAASDNVGVLRVEFYVSGALTCTDTAPPYNCVWKVPGPKNKDYQLQTKAYDAAGNVGQSTVVTVTSSN
;
A
#
# COMPACT_ATOMS: atom_id res chain seq x y z
N SER A 1 2.82 -15.09 17.61
CA SER A 1 3.96 -15.56 18.40
C SER A 1 5.18 -14.74 18.03
N GLY A 2 6.13 -14.59 18.96
CA GLY A 2 7.31 -13.75 18.81
C GLY A 2 7.90 -13.40 20.18
N THR A 3 9.12 -12.87 20.19
CA THR A 3 9.75 -12.38 21.44
C THR A 3 9.00 -11.16 21.97
N ILE A 4 8.90 -10.99 23.29
CA ILE A 4 8.22 -9.83 23.93
C ILE A 4 9.26 -8.83 24.44
N ASP A 5 10.22 -9.29 25.27
CA ASP A 5 11.27 -8.45 25.85
C ASP A 5 12.65 -9.14 25.77
N LYS A 6 13.71 -8.35 25.62
CA LYS A 6 15.09 -8.85 25.70
C LYS A 6 15.36 -9.40 27.12
N PRO A 7 16.04 -10.55 27.30
CA PRO A 7 16.61 -11.43 26.29
C PRO A 7 15.95 -12.83 26.19
N THR A 8 14.86 -13.16 26.90
CA THR A 8 14.43 -14.57 27.03
C THR A 8 12.92 -14.86 27.03
N THR A 9 12.03 -13.86 26.96
CA THR A 9 10.58 -14.13 26.98
C THR A 9 10.01 -14.25 25.57
N TRP A 10 9.60 -15.47 25.21
CA TRP A 10 8.90 -15.76 23.96
C TRP A 10 7.40 -15.87 24.20
N ASN A 11 6.61 -15.09 23.47
CA ASN A 11 5.20 -15.39 23.28
C ASN A 11 5.06 -16.47 22.22
N LEU A 12 4.85 -17.71 22.63
CA LEU A 12 4.66 -18.82 21.68
C LEU A 12 3.27 -18.81 21.04
N LEU A 13 2.31 -18.09 21.62
CA LEU A 13 0.90 -18.11 21.20
C LEU A 13 0.66 -17.09 20.08
N PRO A 14 0.32 -17.51 18.84
CA PRO A 14 -0.24 -16.60 17.87
C PRO A 14 -1.70 -16.32 18.18
N GLN A 15 -2.14 -15.13 17.80
CA GLN A 15 -3.52 -14.68 17.95
C GLN A 15 -3.97 -14.01 16.64
N VAL A 16 -5.27 -14.06 16.37
CA VAL A 16 -5.89 -13.43 15.22
C VAL A 16 -6.88 -12.38 15.72
N TRP A 17 -6.74 -11.16 15.24
CA TRP A 17 -7.70 -10.09 15.51
C TRP A 17 -9.00 -10.35 14.75
N GLN A 18 -10.12 -10.34 15.46
CA GLN A 18 -11.46 -10.52 14.91
C GLN A 18 -12.10 -9.14 14.74
N VAL A 19 -12.12 -8.62 13.51
CA VAL A 19 -12.65 -7.28 13.21
C VAL A 19 -14.12 -7.14 13.63
N ALA A 20 -14.94 -8.17 13.38
CA ALA A 20 -16.37 -8.14 13.67
C ALA A 20 -16.69 -8.01 15.18
N THR A 21 -15.83 -8.55 16.04
CA THR A 21 -16.04 -8.56 17.50
C THR A 21 -15.10 -7.62 18.26
N GLY A 22 -14.06 -7.09 17.61
CA GLY A 22 -13.03 -6.30 18.26
C GLY A 22 -12.23 -7.08 19.30
N THR A 23 -11.99 -8.37 19.08
CA THR A 23 -11.32 -9.24 20.06
C THR A 23 -10.18 -10.05 19.46
N TRP A 24 -9.22 -10.47 20.30
CA TRP A 24 -8.19 -11.42 19.92
C TRP A 24 -8.66 -12.85 20.15
N ARG A 25 -8.52 -13.70 19.13
CA ARG A 25 -8.70 -15.16 19.26
C ARG A 25 -7.34 -15.85 19.27
N SER A 26 -7.11 -16.66 20.29
CA SER A 26 -5.88 -17.43 20.46
C SER A 26 -5.84 -18.66 19.57
N LEU A 27 -4.68 -18.93 18.97
CA LEU A 27 -4.41 -20.13 18.17
C LEU A 27 -3.60 -21.13 19.02
N THR A 28 -4.26 -21.77 19.98
CA THR A 28 -3.61 -22.59 21.03
C THR A 28 -2.87 -23.82 20.50
N ASN A 29 -3.24 -24.35 19.33
CA ASN A 29 -2.58 -25.49 18.67
C ASN A 29 -1.46 -25.05 17.70
N ALA A 30 -1.33 -23.74 17.45
CA ALA A 30 -0.29 -23.17 16.59
C ALA A 30 0.86 -22.54 17.38
N GLN A 31 1.17 -23.03 18.58
CA GLN A 31 2.27 -22.48 19.36
C GLN A 31 3.62 -22.76 18.68
N LEU A 32 4.38 -21.70 18.40
CA LEU A 32 5.67 -21.82 17.72
C LEU A 32 6.57 -20.63 18.06
N GLN A 33 7.82 -20.92 18.39
CA GLN A 33 8.86 -19.91 18.53
C GLN A 33 9.27 -19.38 17.15
N LEU A 34 9.02 -18.10 16.90
CA LEU A 34 9.39 -17.40 15.66
C LEU A 34 10.22 -16.16 15.99
N PRO A 35 11.29 -15.86 15.23
CA PRO A 35 12.08 -14.65 15.41
C PRO A 35 11.24 -13.38 15.18
N TYR A 36 11.76 -12.21 15.57
CA TYR A 36 11.15 -10.91 15.30
C TYR A 36 10.94 -10.74 13.79
N TYR A 37 9.83 -10.09 13.44
CA TYR A 37 9.49 -9.74 12.07
C TYR A 37 9.53 -10.94 11.11
N PRO A 38 8.79 -12.03 11.39
CA PRO A 38 8.71 -13.13 10.45
C PRO A 38 8.11 -12.65 9.11
N TYR A 39 8.59 -13.21 8.01
CA TYR A 39 8.14 -12.86 6.66
C TYR A 39 6.79 -13.54 6.38
N MET A 40 5.70 -12.88 6.75
CA MET A 40 4.35 -13.45 6.72
C MET A 40 3.55 -12.92 5.53
N TYR A 41 2.97 -13.83 4.75
CA TYR A 41 2.12 -13.50 3.60
C TYR A 41 0.83 -14.30 3.63
N VAL A 42 -0.29 -13.71 3.17
CA VAL A 42 -1.46 -14.51 2.81
C VAL A 42 -1.13 -15.25 1.51
N ALA A 43 -1.23 -16.58 1.51
CA ALA A 43 -0.98 -17.41 0.34
C ALA A 43 -2.29 -17.68 -0.44
N PRO A 44 -2.21 -18.05 -1.73
CA PRO A 44 -3.39 -18.30 -2.55
C PRO A 44 -4.35 -19.38 -2.00
N ASN A 45 -3.83 -20.31 -1.20
CA ASN A 45 -4.64 -21.35 -0.53
C ASN A 45 -5.39 -20.86 0.73
N GLY A 46 -5.34 -19.56 1.04
CA GLY A 46 -5.99 -18.93 2.19
C GLY A 46 -5.26 -19.08 3.52
N LYS A 47 -4.13 -19.79 3.57
CA LYS A 47 -3.28 -19.88 4.77
C LYS A 47 -2.26 -18.74 4.80
N VAL A 48 -1.64 -18.52 5.95
CA VAL A 48 -0.55 -17.52 6.08
C VAL A 48 0.81 -18.23 5.92
N PHE A 49 1.56 -17.90 4.89
CA PHE A 49 2.90 -18.43 4.63
C PHE A 49 3.96 -17.64 5.40
N ASN A 50 4.74 -18.34 6.22
CA ASN A 50 5.98 -17.86 6.82
C ASN A 50 7.14 -18.21 5.88
N ALA A 51 7.66 -17.20 5.17
CA ALA A 51 8.78 -17.32 4.24
C ALA A 51 10.16 -17.21 4.90
N GLY A 52 10.22 -16.97 6.22
CA GLY A 52 11.45 -16.76 6.96
C GLY A 52 11.29 -15.81 8.16
N PRO A 53 12.40 -15.30 8.72
CA PRO A 53 13.79 -15.56 8.31
C PRO A 53 14.32 -16.94 8.71
N ASN A 54 13.58 -17.76 9.45
CA ASN A 54 13.98 -19.14 9.71
C ASN A 54 14.08 -19.96 8.41
N GLN A 55 14.99 -20.94 8.37
CA GLN A 55 15.18 -21.78 7.18
C GLN A 55 13.91 -22.58 6.81
N THR A 56 13.29 -23.22 7.80
CA THR A 56 12.04 -23.97 7.58
C THR A 56 10.88 -23.01 7.44
N THR A 57 10.27 -23.02 6.26
CA THR A 57 9.10 -22.24 5.89
C THR A 57 7.82 -23.04 6.08
N ARG A 58 6.75 -22.37 6.48
CA ARG A 58 5.53 -23.03 6.97
C ARG A 58 4.27 -22.29 6.54
N TYR A 59 3.16 -23.02 6.44
CA TYR A 59 1.84 -22.42 6.51
C TYR A 59 1.35 -22.38 7.95
N LEU A 60 0.70 -21.27 8.31
CA LEU A 60 -0.20 -21.17 9.45
C LEU A 60 -1.63 -21.23 8.93
N ASP A 61 -2.35 -22.28 9.30
CA ASP A 61 -3.80 -22.30 9.24
C ASP A 61 -4.35 -21.56 10.45
N THR A 62 -5.18 -20.54 10.23
CA THR A 62 -5.74 -19.69 11.28
C THR A 62 -7.15 -20.10 11.71
N SER A 63 -7.73 -21.15 11.11
CA SER A 63 -9.04 -21.69 11.47
C SER A 63 -9.01 -22.34 12.86
N GLY A 64 -10.15 -22.39 13.56
CA GLY A 64 -10.27 -23.05 14.86
C GLY A 64 -9.23 -22.58 15.90
N THR A 65 -8.38 -23.50 16.35
CA THR A 65 -7.26 -23.25 17.27
C THR A 65 -5.90 -23.12 16.57
N GLY A 66 -5.90 -23.12 15.23
CA GLY A 66 -4.76 -22.95 14.35
C GLY A 66 -3.82 -24.16 14.27
N ALA A 67 -3.04 -24.24 13.20
CA ALA A 67 -2.00 -25.27 13.03
C ALA A 67 -0.86 -24.78 12.13
N TRP A 68 0.36 -25.22 12.42
CA TRP A 68 1.51 -25.05 11.52
C TRP A 68 1.72 -26.29 10.67
N THR A 69 2.06 -26.09 9.40
CA THR A 69 2.46 -27.18 8.49
C THR A 69 3.72 -26.77 7.75
N THR A 70 4.75 -27.62 7.77
CA THR A 70 5.98 -27.40 7.02
C THR A 70 5.70 -27.41 5.52
N VAL A 71 6.31 -26.47 4.79
CA VAL A 71 6.22 -26.38 3.33
C VAL A 71 7.54 -26.85 2.71
N ALA A 72 8.63 -26.15 3.01
CA ALA A 72 9.95 -26.39 2.46
C ALA A 72 11.03 -25.73 3.33
N ASN A 73 12.29 -26.02 3.05
CA ASN A 73 13.43 -25.31 3.61
C ASN A 73 14.02 -24.37 2.54
N ASN A 74 14.39 -23.16 2.94
CA ASN A 74 15.26 -22.30 2.14
C ASN A 74 16.64 -22.99 1.95
N ASN A 75 17.25 -22.87 0.76
CA ASN A 75 18.48 -23.59 0.43
C ASN A 75 19.72 -22.96 1.08
N TYR A 76 19.77 -21.63 1.24
CA TYR A 76 20.90 -20.97 1.89
C TYR A 76 20.94 -21.23 3.39
N GLY A 77 19.76 -21.28 4.03
CA GLY A 77 19.63 -21.42 5.47
C GLY A 77 18.68 -20.37 6.05
N ALA A 78 18.93 -19.97 7.30
CA ALA A 78 18.25 -18.80 7.86
C ALA A 78 18.69 -17.51 7.14
N ARG A 79 17.78 -16.54 7.11
CA ARG A 79 17.85 -15.28 6.38
C ARG A 79 17.75 -14.08 7.34
N ASN A 80 18.30 -14.20 8.55
CA ASN A 80 18.20 -13.13 9.56
C ASN A 80 18.81 -11.83 9.03
N TRP A 81 18.11 -10.72 9.29
CA TRP A 81 18.38 -9.38 8.74
C TRP A 81 18.35 -9.29 7.20
N GLY A 82 17.79 -10.29 6.51
CA GLY A 82 17.48 -10.23 5.09
C GLY A 82 16.12 -9.57 4.83
N SER A 83 15.62 -9.67 3.61
CA SER A 83 14.28 -9.19 3.26
C SER A 83 13.55 -10.20 2.38
N SER A 84 12.26 -9.97 2.17
CA SER A 84 11.40 -10.82 1.34
C SER A 84 10.32 -9.98 0.67
N VAL A 85 9.89 -10.42 -0.53
CA VAL A 85 8.83 -9.77 -1.32
C VAL A 85 7.94 -10.82 -1.99
N MET A 86 6.62 -10.67 -1.91
CA MET A 86 5.69 -11.41 -2.78
C MET A 86 5.56 -10.68 -4.12
N TYR A 87 6.44 -11.04 -5.07
CA TYR A 87 6.64 -10.33 -6.34
C TYR A 87 5.64 -10.71 -7.44
N ASP A 88 4.81 -11.73 -7.19
CA ASP A 88 3.69 -12.14 -8.04
C ASP A 88 2.71 -12.94 -7.17
N ASN A 89 1.53 -13.26 -7.70
CA ASN A 89 0.53 -14.04 -6.98
C ASN A 89 1.10 -15.40 -6.53
N GLY A 90 1.26 -15.56 -5.21
CA GLY A 90 1.81 -16.78 -4.62
C GLY A 90 3.30 -16.99 -4.89
N LYS A 91 4.03 -16.05 -5.50
CA LYS A 91 5.48 -16.18 -5.70
C LYS A 91 6.23 -15.24 -4.79
N VAL A 92 7.15 -15.80 -4.01
CA VAL A 92 7.89 -15.07 -2.97
C VAL A 92 9.37 -15.13 -3.26
N LEU A 93 10.03 -13.98 -3.20
CA LEU A 93 11.47 -13.81 -3.19
C LEU A 93 11.93 -13.67 -1.74
N VAL A 94 13.06 -14.28 -1.40
CA VAL A 94 13.84 -13.96 -0.19
C VAL A 94 15.26 -13.63 -0.61
N VAL A 95 15.82 -12.58 -0.01
CA VAL A 95 17.07 -11.97 -0.49
C VAL A 95 17.94 -11.52 0.68
N GLY A 96 19.24 -11.76 0.54
CA GLY A 96 20.25 -11.37 1.51
C GLY A 96 20.09 -12.04 2.89
N GLY A 97 20.52 -11.32 3.92
CA GLY A 97 20.55 -11.78 5.31
C GLY A 97 21.79 -12.60 5.65
N SER A 98 21.69 -13.39 6.72
CA SER A 98 22.72 -14.35 7.13
C SER A 98 22.12 -15.50 7.94
N THR A 99 22.87 -16.59 8.08
CA THR A 99 22.49 -17.77 8.87
C THR A 99 22.73 -17.61 10.36
N CYS A 100 23.19 -16.44 10.81
CA CYS A 100 23.38 -16.16 12.23
C CYS A 100 22.10 -16.36 13.03
N ALA A 101 22.25 -16.68 14.31
CA ALA A 101 21.12 -16.75 15.22
C ALA A 101 20.41 -15.38 15.29
N PRO A 102 19.07 -15.37 15.41
CA PRO A 102 18.34 -14.12 15.60
C PRO A 102 18.88 -13.38 16.83
N TYR A 103 19.06 -12.07 16.68
CA TYR A 103 19.52 -11.15 17.75
C TYR A 103 20.96 -11.31 18.20
N ASP A 104 21.75 -12.12 17.50
CA ASP A 104 23.18 -12.20 17.76
C ASP A 104 23.86 -10.90 17.32
N ALA A 105 24.11 -10.00 18.29
CA ALA A 105 24.83 -8.76 18.06
C ALA A 105 26.30 -8.98 17.69
N ASN A 106 26.85 -10.16 18.00
CA ASN A 106 28.23 -10.56 17.72
C ASN A 106 28.34 -11.47 16.51
N CYS A 107 27.28 -11.55 15.70
CA CYS A 107 27.22 -12.37 14.50
C CYS A 107 28.46 -12.17 13.61
N THR A 108 29.29 -13.21 13.48
CA THR A 108 30.50 -13.18 12.64
C THR A 108 30.27 -13.66 11.21
N ILE A 109 29.07 -14.19 10.91
CA ILE A 109 28.74 -14.70 9.58
C ILE A 109 28.46 -13.51 8.65
N ALA A 110 29.17 -13.49 7.53
CA ALA A 110 29.01 -12.46 6.50
C ALA A 110 27.58 -12.44 5.95
N SER A 111 27.17 -11.28 5.45
CA SER A 111 25.92 -11.16 4.70
C SER A 111 26.00 -11.92 3.38
N THR A 112 24.92 -12.60 3.00
CA THR A 112 24.84 -13.31 1.71
C THR A 112 24.32 -12.40 0.61
N ALA A 113 24.78 -12.64 -0.62
CA ALA A 113 24.25 -12.04 -1.84
C ALA A 113 23.19 -12.92 -2.51
N THR A 114 23.00 -14.15 -2.03
CA THR A 114 22.07 -15.10 -2.65
C THR A 114 20.63 -14.60 -2.52
N ALA A 115 19.83 -14.95 -3.51
CA ALA A 115 18.40 -14.78 -3.50
C ALA A 115 17.75 -16.08 -3.93
N GLU A 116 16.55 -16.34 -3.42
CA GLU A 116 15.79 -17.55 -3.72
C GLU A 116 14.31 -17.22 -3.90
N VAL A 117 13.63 -17.97 -4.76
CA VAL A 117 12.20 -17.86 -4.98
C VAL A 117 11.47 -19.15 -4.65
N ILE A 118 10.21 -19.02 -4.24
CA ILE A 118 9.27 -20.14 -4.09
C ILE A 118 7.96 -19.79 -4.80
N ASP A 119 7.37 -20.78 -5.45
CA ASP A 119 6.04 -20.70 -6.05
C ASP A 119 5.05 -21.52 -5.22
N LEU A 120 4.16 -20.83 -4.52
CA LEU A 120 3.15 -21.41 -3.62
C LEU A 120 1.93 -21.95 -4.39
N THR A 121 1.85 -21.71 -5.70
CA THR A 121 0.80 -22.29 -6.56
C THR A 121 1.17 -23.67 -7.06
N ALA A 122 2.44 -24.08 -6.92
CA ALA A 122 2.90 -25.41 -7.25
C ALA A 122 2.33 -26.46 -6.28
N ALA A 123 2.07 -27.69 -6.79
CA ALA A 123 1.60 -28.80 -5.98
C ALA A 123 2.58 -29.21 -4.86
N SER A 124 3.88 -28.97 -5.06
CA SER A 124 4.93 -29.18 -4.06
C SER A 124 5.91 -27.99 -4.10
N PRO A 125 5.61 -26.90 -3.37
CA PRO A 125 6.43 -25.70 -3.37
C PRO A 125 7.86 -25.99 -2.88
N THR A 126 8.86 -25.52 -3.62
CA THR A 126 10.28 -25.66 -3.27
C THR A 126 11.00 -24.34 -3.51
N TRP A 127 11.98 -24.04 -2.66
CA TRP A 127 12.85 -22.89 -2.86
C TRP A 127 13.86 -23.18 -3.97
N LYS A 128 14.10 -22.20 -4.83
CA LYS A 128 15.07 -22.27 -5.93
C LYS A 128 15.95 -21.03 -5.90
N TYR A 129 17.26 -21.23 -6.07
CA TYR A 129 18.18 -20.11 -6.28
C TYR A 129 17.83 -19.36 -7.57
N VAL A 130 17.89 -18.04 -7.46
CA VAL A 130 17.89 -17.09 -8.57
C VAL A 130 19.28 -16.46 -8.66
N ALA A 131 19.51 -15.62 -9.68
CA ALA A 131 20.78 -14.88 -9.76
C ALA A 131 21.06 -14.15 -8.43
N PRO A 132 22.31 -14.09 -7.97
CA PRO A 132 22.67 -13.37 -6.76
C PRO A 132 22.76 -11.85 -7.04
N MET A 133 22.61 -11.06 -5.98
CA MET A 133 23.04 -9.67 -5.97
C MET A 133 24.57 -9.58 -6.20
N ALA A 134 25.05 -8.40 -6.61
CA ALA A 134 26.47 -8.07 -6.65
C ALA A 134 27.07 -7.96 -5.25
N ASN A 135 26.27 -7.54 -4.25
CA ASN A 135 26.71 -7.39 -2.87
C ASN A 135 25.85 -8.22 -1.92
N GLY A 136 26.48 -8.87 -0.95
CA GLY A 136 25.75 -9.43 0.18
C GLY A 136 25.16 -8.32 1.04
N ARG A 137 23.96 -8.51 1.60
CA ARG A 137 23.29 -7.45 2.38
C ARG A 137 22.58 -7.96 3.63
N LYS A 138 22.88 -7.38 4.79
CA LYS A 138 22.00 -7.38 5.98
C LYS A 138 21.37 -5.99 6.12
N GLN A 139 20.23 -5.89 6.81
CA GLN A 139 19.58 -4.61 7.15
C GLN A 139 19.16 -3.75 5.94
N HIS A 140 18.98 -4.38 4.78
CA HIS A 140 18.52 -3.71 3.57
C HIS A 140 16.98 -3.71 3.51
N ASN A 141 16.42 -2.91 2.61
CA ASN A 141 15.00 -2.97 2.26
C ASN A 141 14.85 -3.52 0.83
N ALA A 142 13.82 -4.33 0.60
CA ALA A 142 13.41 -4.77 -0.72
C ALA A 142 12.01 -4.22 -1.03
N THR A 143 11.89 -3.41 -2.07
CA THR A 143 10.68 -2.67 -2.44
C THR A 143 10.17 -3.12 -3.79
N LEU A 144 8.90 -3.52 -3.86
CA LEU A 144 8.21 -3.92 -5.08
C LEU A 144 7.83 -2.70 -5.91
N LEU A 145 8.11 -2.74 -7.21
CA LEU A 145 7.85 -1.65 -8.14
C LEU A 145 6.62 -1.92 -9.02
N PRO A 146 5.99 -0.89 -9.62
CA PRO A 146 4.83 -1.04 -10.48
C PRO A 146 5.04 -1.94 -11.70
N ASP A 147 6.27 -2.06 -12.17
CA ASP A 147 6.60 -2.92 -13.31
C ASP A 147 6.82 -4.39 -12.91
N GLY A 148 6.74 -4.72 -11.61
CA GLY A 148 6.93 -6.06 -11.06
C GLY A 148 8.37 -6.37 -10.67
N LYS A 149 9.31 -5.43 -10.85
CA LYS A 149 10.70 -5.60 -10.40
C LYS A 149 10.83 -5.31 -8.91
N VAL A 150 11.91 -5.80 -8.32
CA VAL A 150 12.22 -5.60 -6.90
C VAL A 150 13.47 -4.75 -6.77
N LEU A 151 13.35 -3.58 -6.13
CA LEU A 151 14.46 -2.69 -5.81
C LEU A 151 15.00 -3.00 -4.41
N VAL A 152 16.27 -3.38 -4.32
CA VAL A 152 17.00 -3.54 -3.06
C VAL A 152 17.86 -2.31 -2.79
N THR A 153 17.68 -1.72 -1.61
CA THR A 153 18.39 -0.50 -1.19
C THR A 153 19.01 -0.65 0.21
N GLY A 154 20.17 -0.01 0.38
CA GLY A 154 20.88 0.04 1.66
C GLY A 154 21.40 -1.29 2.18
N GLY A 155 21.58 -1.33 3.49
CA GLY A 155 22.17 -2.44 4.21
C GLY A 155 23.70 -2.41 4.27
N THR A 156 24.23 -3.38 5.01
CA THR A 156 25.67 -3.61 5.18
C THR A 156 26.10 -4.86 4.41
N GLY A 157 27.20 -4.74 3.66
CA GLY A 157 27.85 -5.85 2.99
C GLY A 157 29.00 -6.43 3.80
N GLY A 158 29.28 -7.73 3.65
CA GLY A 158 30.52 -8.40 4.07
C GLY A 158 30.88 -8.38 5.58
N GLY A 159 31.26 -9.53 6.14
CA GLY A 159 31.96 -9.67 7.43
C GLY A 159 31.14 -9.52 8.72
N VAL A 160 31.86 -9.30 9.84
CA VAL A 160 31.38 -9.41 11.24
C VAL A 160 30.51 -8.22 11.64
N GLY A 161 29.38 -8.50 12.30
CA GLY A 161 28.43 -7.52 12.80
C GLY A 161 27.18 -7.39 11.91
N ASN A 162 26.20 -6.64 12.43
CA ASN A 162 24.93 -6.37 11.73
C ASN A 162 24.89 -4.97 11.10
N ASP A 163 25.73 -4.05 11.57
CA ASP A 163 25.84 -2.69 11.09
C ASP A 163 27.31 -2.26 11.08
N ASP A 164 27.85 -1.95 9.90
CA ASP A 164 29.22 -1.46 9.73
C ASP A 164 29.23 -0.42 8.59
N SER A 165 29.35 0.85 8.94
CA SER A 165 29.31 1.95 7.95
C SER A 165 30.50 1.93 7.00
N SER A 166 31.62 1.29 7.37
CA SER A 166 32.76 1.10 6.45
C SER A 166 32.45 0.12 5.32
N ARG A 167 31.37 -0.67 5.48
CA ARG A 167 30.87 -1.63 4.48
C ARG A 167 29.43 -1.33 4.06
N ALA A 168 29.03 -0.07 4.18
CA ALA A 168 27.75 0.40 3.68
C ALA A 168 27.60 0.08 2.18
N VAL A 169 26.45 -0.48 1.80
CA VAL A 169 26.13 -0.72 0.39
C VAL A 169 25.26 0.42 -0.11
N TYR A 170 25.89 1.37 -0.80
CA TYR A 170 25.22 2.55 -1.33
C TYR A 170 24.47 2.30 -2.64
N ALA A 171 25.05 1.49 -3.54
CA ALA A 171 24.42 1.17 -4.81
C ALA A 171 23.08 0.46 -4.58
N ALA A 172 22.02 0.93 -5.23
CA ALA A 172 20.79 0.15 -5.33
C ALA A 172 20.98 -1.02 -6.31
N GLU A 173 20.23 -2.09 -6.13
CA GLU A 173 20.21 -3.22 -7.07
C GLU A 173 18.77 -3.57 -7.39
N MET A 174 18.46 -3.85 -8.65
CA MET A 174 17.11 -4.20 -9.07
C MET A 174 17.09 -5.58 -9.67
N TRP A 175 16.24 -6.44 -9.12
CA TRP A 175 15.97 -7.77 -9.64
C TRP A 175 14.80 -7.74 -10.61
N ASP A 176 15.01 -8.36 -11.76
CA ASP A 176 13.98 -8.58 -12.75
C ASP A 176 13.54 -10.06 -12.72
N PRO A 177 12.30 -10.37 -12.28
CA PRO A 177 11.81 -11.74 -12.24
C PRO A 177 11.65 -12.38 -13.63
N GLU A 178 11.49 -11.60 -14.70
CA GLU A 178 11.29 -12.12 -16.06
C GLU A 178 12.61 -12.65 -16.64
N THR A 179 13.70 -11.94 -16.39
CA THR A 179 15.04 -12.30 -16.91
C THR A 179 15.90 -13.03 -15.89
N ASN A 180 15.45 -13.12 -14.63
CA ASN A 180 16.22 -13.64 -13.52
C ASN A 180 17.62 -12.97 -13.43
N SER A 181 17.64 -11.65 -13.50
CA SER A 181 18.89 -10.88 -13.50
C SER A 181 18.84 -9.73 -12.51
N TRP A 182 20.02 -9.34 -12.02
CA TRP A 182 20.21 -8.16 -11.19
C TRP A 182 20.93 -7.08 -11.98
N THR A 183 20.49 -5.84 -11.81
CA THR A 183 21.16 -4.65 -12.35
C THR A 183 21.59 -3.76 -11.19
N THR A 184 22.88 -3.40 -11.12
CA THR A 184 23.36 -2.35 -10.22
C THR A 184 22.94 -0.99 -10.74
N LEU A 185 22.38 -0.16 -9.88
CA LEU A 185 21.81 1.14 -10.19
C LEU A 185 22.53 2.26 -9.45
N ALA A 186 22.02 3.49 -9.57
CA ALA A 186 22.59 4.64 -8.89
C ALA A 186 22.64 4.43 -7.36
N SER A 187 23.65 5.05 -6.75
CA SER A 187 23.90 4.95 -5.31
C SER A 187 23.12 6.00 -4.54
N GLN A 188 22.59 5.62 -3.37
CA GLN A 188 22.14 6.58 -2.37
C GLN A 188 23.35 7.27 -1.73
N SER A 189 23.16 8.49 -1.21
CA SER A 189 24.21 9.26 -0.57
C SER A 189 24.34 8.97 0.92
N VAL A 190 23.29 8.46 1.56
CA VAL A 190 23.24 8.16 3.00
C VAL A 190 23.26 6.67 3.24
N TYR A 191 24.06 6.22 4.20
CA TYR A 191 24.04 4.84 4.65
C TYR A 191 22.71 4.53 5.37
N ARG A 192 21.97 3.55 4.85
CA ARG A 192 20.69 3.07 5.41
C ARG A 192 20.91 1.71 6.07
N SER A 193 21.09 1.74 7.40
CA SER A 193 21.41 0.59 8.24
C SER A 193 20.17 -0.03 8.90
N TYR A 194 20.34 -0.72 10.04
CA TYR A 194 19.26 -1.05 10.97
C TYR A 194 18.35 0.17 11.26
N HIS A 195 17.04 -0.06 11.37
CA HIS A 195 15.97 0.96 11.47
C HIS A 195 15.83 1.90 10.26
N SER A 196 16.39 1.54 9.11
CA SER A 196 16.00 2.16 7.85
C SER A 196 14.67 1.60 7.32
N THR A 197 14.06 2.35 6.40
CA THR A 197 12.84 1.98 5.68
C THR A 197 12.95 2.38 4.22
N ALA A 198 12.34 1.60 3.33
CA ALA A 198 12.10 2.02 1.95
C ALA A 198 10.74 1.56 1.44
N LEU A 199 9.99 2.44 0.77
CA LEU A 199 8.63 2.14 0.29
C LEU A 199 8.30 2.85 -1.03
N LEU A 200 7.41 2.24 -1.80
CA LEU A 200 6.92 2.77 -3.07
C LEU A 200 5.94 3.92 -2.84
N LEU A 201 6.12 5.02 -3.58
CA LEU A 201 5.24 6.18 -3.58
C LEU A 201 4.23 6.11 -4.75
N PRO A 202 3.05 6.76 -4.64
CA PRO A 202 2.05 6.77 -5.71
C PRO A 202 2.56 7.33 -7.05
N ASP A 203 3.57 8.19 -7.04
CA ASP A 203 4.17 8.71 -8.25
C ASP A 203 5.23 7.78 -8.88
N GLY A 204 5.35 6.53 -8.40
CA GLY A 204 6.30 5.55 -8.90
C GLY A 204 7.75 5.82 -8.47
N ARG A 205 8.03 6.73 -7.54
CA ARG A 205 9.35 6.84 -6.91
C ARG A 205 9.42 5.99 -5.64
N VAL A 206 10.61 5.80 -5.09
CA VAL A 206 10.81 5.06 -3.84
C VAL A 206 11.40 5.99 -2.79
N LEU A 207 10.76 6.08 -1.63
CA LEU A 207 11.33 6.73 -0.46
C LEU A 207 12.35 5.79 0.19
N SER A 208 13.51 6.31 0.57
CA SER A 208 14.51 5.64 1.41
C SER A 208 14.84 6.55 2.59
N ALA A 209 14.63 6.09 3.82
CA ALA A 209 14.72 6.94 5.01
C ALA A 209 15.21 6.20 6.26
N GLY A 210 15.53 6.95 7.30
CA GLY A 210 15.94 6.40 8.59
C GLY A 210 17.33 5.77 8.59
N GLY A 211 17.57 4.89 9.56
CA GLY A 211 18.85 4.26 9.86
C GLY A 211 19.43 4.73 11.21
N ASN A 212 19.98 3.80 11.99
CA ASN A 212 20.61 4.08 13.29
C ASN A 212 22.13 4.30 13.23
N TYR A 213 22.72 4.18 12.05
CA TYR A 213 24.14 4.42 11.84
C TYR A 213 24.35 5.41 10.70
N ASN A 214 25.26 6.36 10.89
CA ASN A 214 25.78 7.24 9.85
C ASN A 214 27.31 7.09 9.74
N SER A 215 27.97 7.95 8.95
CA SER A 215 29.42 7.92 8.76
C SER A 215 30.23 8.17 10.04
N THR A 216 29.60 8.62 11.13
CA THR A 216 30.24 8.98 12.41
C THR A 216 29.92 8.02 13.57
N GLY A 217 29.15 6.96 13.33
CA GLY A 217 28.82 5.93 14.34
C GLY A 217 27.32 5.74 14.56
N TYR A 218 26.95 5.23 15.75
CA TYR A 218 25.55 5.00 16.12
C TYR A 218 24.83 6.33 16.38
N GLN A 219 24.17 6.84 15.35
CA GLN A 219 23.39 8.05 15.37
C GLN A 219 22.17 7.87 14.47
N MET A 220 21.00 8.26 14.97
CA MET A 220 19.78 8.22 14.19
C MET A 220 19.86 9.19 13.02
N SER A 221 19.64 8.67 11.82
CA SER A 221 19.55 9.44 10.58
C SER A 221 18.12 9.93 10.38
N ALA A 222 17.86 11.20 10.71
CA ALA A 222 16.59 11.88 10.45
C ALA A 222 16.48 12.38 8.99
N SER A 223 17.12 11.70 8.04
CA SER A 223 17.15 12.09 6.63
C SER A 223 16.33 11.14 5.77
N ALA A 224 15.92 11.61 4.60
CA ALA A 224 15.23 10.84 3.58
C ALA A 224 15.76 11.19 2.19
N GLU A 225 15.74 10.22 1.28
CA GLU A 225 16.08 10.34 -0.12
C GLU A 225 14.93 9.76 -0.97
N ILE A 226 14.74 10.32 -2.16
CA ILE A 226 13.74 9.85 -3.11
C ILE A 226 14.48 9.29 -4.32
N TYR A 227 14.32 7.98 -4.56
CA TYR A 227 14.88 7.30 -5.71
C TYR A 227 13.89 7.29 -6.87
N SER A 228 14.34 7.70 -8.05
CA SER A 228 13.55 7.63 -9.30
C SER A 228 14.01 6.42 -10.11
N PRO A 229 13.20 5.35 -10.23
CA PRO A 229 13.62 4.15 -10.95
C PRO A 229 13.79 4.37 -12.47
N PRO A 230 14.55 3.52 -13.17
CA PRO A 230 14.86 3.69 -14.59
C PRO A 230 13.65 3.88 -15.49
N TYR A 231 12.49 3.29 -15.15
CA TYR A 231 11.27 3.46 -15.95
C TYR A 231 10.82 4.92 -16.06
N LEU A 232 11.14 5.80 -15.11
CA LEU A 232 10.75 7.22 -15.17
C LEU A 232 11.54 8.01 -16.21
N PHE A 233 12.59 7.41 -16.78
CA PHE A 233 13.44 8.03 -17.80
C PHE A 233 13.22 7.43 -19.20
N LYS A 234 12.23 6.53 -19.37
CA LYS A 234 11.94 5.85 -20.65
C LYS A 234 10.89 6.56 -21.52
N GLY A 235 10.50 7.78 -21.16
CA GLY A 235 9.59 8.63 -21.95
C GLY A 235 8.39 9.13 -21.15
N ALA A 236 7.37 9.59 -21.85
CA ALA A 236 6.15 10.12 -21.25
C ALA A 236 5.41 9.04 -20.45
N ARG A 237 4.86 9.45 -19.31
CA ARG A 237 4.04 8.59 -18.44
C ARG A 237 2.61 8.55 -18.98
N PRO A 238 1.95 7.37 -18.98
CA PRO A 238 0.52 7.31 -19.21
C PRO A 238 -0.24 8.02 -18.07
N THR A 239 -1.46 8.47 -18.37
CA THR A 239 -2.31 9.23 -17.45
C THR A 239 -3.59 8.48 -17.11
N ILE A 240 -3.97 8.47 -15.84
CA ILE A 240 -5.29 8.00 -15.40
C ILE A 240 -6.17 9.25 -15.26
N THR A 241 -7.20 9.36 -16.09
CA THR A 241 -8.16 10.49 -16.05
C THR A 241 -9.35 10.21 -15.15
N SER A 242 -9.73 8.93 -14.99
CA SER A 242 -10.75 8.49 -14.04
C SER A 242 -10.54 7.05 -13.62
N ALA A 243 -10.90 6.74 -12.37
CA ALA A 243 -10.95 5.39 -11.83
C ALA A 243 -11.93 5.34 -10.65
N PRO A 244 -12.60 4.21 -10.37
CA PRO A 244 -13.43 4.08 -9.19
C PRO A 244 -12.58 4.11 -7.92
N THR A 245 -13.15 4.57 -6.81
CA THR A 245 -12.47 4.55 -5.49
C THR A 245 -12.58 3.19 -4.79
N SER A 246 -13.54 2.36 -5.20
CA SER A 246 -13.69 1.00 -4.70
C SER A 246 -14.27 0.04 -5.72
N VAL A 247 -13.89 -1.24 -5.61
CA VAL A 247 -14.41 -2.35 -6.42
C VAL A 247 -14.59 -3.62 -5.59
N GLY A 248 -15.48 -4.49 -6.03
CA GLY A 248 -15.64 -5.85 -5.49
C GLY A 248 -14.72 -6.85 -6.17
N TYR A 249 -14.51 -8.01 -5.53
CA TYR A 249 -13.80 -9.13 -6.14
C TYR A 249 -14.48 -9.61 -7.43
N GLY A 250 -13.70 -9.88 -8.48
CA GLY A 250 -14.16 -10.32 -9.80
C GLY A 250 -14.93 -9.25 -10.60
N GLN A 251 -15.17 -8.06 -10.04
CA GLN A 251 -15.86 -6.98 -10.73
C GLN A 251 -15.02 -6.48 -11.91
N THR A 252 -15.67 -6.23 -13.05
CA THR A 252 -15.06 -5.41 -14.12
C THR A 252 -15.36 -3.94 -13.90
N PHE A 253 -14.36 -3.08 -14.04
CA PHE A 253 -14.45 -1.64 -13.85
C PHE A 253 -13.66 -0.89 -14.94
N PHE A 254 -14.04 0.36 -15.17
CA PHE A 254 -13.42 1.19 -16.20
C PHE A 254 -12.33 2.10 -15.62
N ILE A 255 -11.21 2.21 -16.32
CA ILE A 255 -10.16 3.22 -16.08
C ILE A 255 -10.14 4.15 -17.29
N GLY A 256 -10.43 5.43 -17.08
CA GLY A 256 -10.26 6.46 -18.09
C GLY A 256 -8.79 6.73 -18.34
N THR A 257 -8.38 6.71 -19.62
CA THR A 257 -7.05 7.13 -20.05
C THR A 257 -7.05 7.47 -21.54
N ASN A 258 -6.34 8.54 -21.90
CA ASN A 258 -6.10 8.88 -23.31
C ASN A 258 -5.02 7.99 -23.94
N ASP A 259 -4.30 7.22 -23.12
CA ASP A 259 -3.13 6.43 -23.52
C ASP A 259 -3.46 4.95 -23.77
N ALA A 260 -4.74 4.59 -23.80
CA ALA A 260 -5.24 3.20 -23.78
C ALA A 260 -4.51 2.27 -24.75
N ALA A 261 -4.29 2.70 -26.00
CA ALA A 261 -3.64 1.92 -27.05
C ALA A 261 -2.19 1.50 -26.70
N SER A 262 -1.49 2.30 -25.89
CA SER A 262 -0.11 2.03 -25.47
C SER A 262 -0.02 1.14 -24.23
N ILE A 263 -1.09 0.99 -23.46
CA ILE A 263 -1.07 0.25 -22.19
C ILE A 263 -0.87 -1.24 -22.44
N ARG A 264 0.04 -1.85 -21.69
CA ARG A 264 0.37 -3.28 -21.73
C ARG A 264 0.22 -3.97 -20.39
N LYS A 265 0.20 -3.23 -19.29
CA LYS A 265 0.06 -3.80 -17.95
C LYS A 265 -0.77 -2.90 -17.06
N VAL A 266 -1.65 -3.51 -16.28
CA VAL A 266 -2.38 -2.86 -15.19
C VAL A 266 -1.97 -3.58 -13.91
N THR A 267 -1.42 -2.82 -12.97
CA THR A 267 -0.80 -3.36 -11.78
C THR A 267 -1.36 -2.71 -10.53
N TRP A 268 -1.75 -3.54 -9.58
CA TRP A 268 -2.03 -3.13 -8.21
C TRP A 268 -0.84 -3.44 -7.33
N VAL A 269 -0.44 -2.46 -6.52
CA VAL A 269 0.54 -2.65 -5.44
C VAL A 269 -0.13 -2.24 -4.13
N ALA A 270 -0.20 -3.13 -3.15
CA ALA A 270 -0.76 -2.78 -1.84
C ALA A 270 0.07 -1.68 -1.16
N LEU A 271 -0.57 -0.88 -0.32
CA LEU A 271 0.14 0.11 0.47
C LEU A 271 1.15 -0.55 1.42
N SER A 272 2.37 -0.02 1.41
CA SER A 272 3.50 -0.51 2.22
C SER A 272 3.32 -0.25 3.72
N SER A 273 3.86 -1.16 4.53
CA SER A 273 4.07 -0.99 5.98
C SER A 273 5.39 -1.64 6.35
N VAL A 274 6.43 -0.82 6.49
CA VAL A 274 7.82 -1.27 6.52
C VAL A 274 8.47 -0.97 7.85
N THR A 275 9.08 -1.98 8.45
CA THR A 275 10.02 -1.78 9.53
C THR A 275 10.98 -2.96 9.59
N HIS A 276 12.20 -2.71 10.06
CA HIS A 276 13.17 -3.78 10.32
C HIS A 276 13.33 -4.72 9.12
N THR A 277 13.67 -4.17 7.96
CA THR A 277 13.95 -4.87 6.67
C THR A 277 12.77 -5.48 5.94
N PHE A 278 11.59 -5.58 6.55
CA PHE A 278 10.45 -6.25 5.97
C PHE A 278 9.25 -5.31 5.84
N ASP A 279 8.66 -5.31 4.66
CA ASP A 279 7.39 -4.66 4.37
C ASP A 279 6.28 -5.71 4.41
N MET A 280 5.51 -5.70 5.49
CA MET A 280 4.42 -6.66 5.71
C MET A 280 3.18 -6.36 4.85
N GLY A 281 3.09 -5.14 4.30
CA GLY A 281 1.95 -4.66 3.54
C GLY A 281 2.07 -4.97 2.05
N GLN A 282 3.27 -4.79 1.47
CA GLN A 282 3.46 -4.87 0.03
C GLN A 282 3.12 -6.26 -0.55
N ARG A 283 2.46 -6.19 -1.70
CA ARG A 283 2.18 -7.29 -2.61
C ARG A 283 1.77 -6.69 -3.94
N ILE A 284 1.82 -7.51 -4.99
CA ILE A 284 1.42 -7.09 -6.33
C ILE A 284 0.38 -8.02 -6.93
N ASN A 285 -0.54 -7.44 -7.67
CA ASN A 285 -1.50 -8.16 -8.48
C ASN A 285 -1.47 -7.57 -9.90
N ASN A 286 -1.24 -8.43 -10.89
CA ASN A 286 -1.39 -8.07 -12.30
C ASN A 286 -2.84 -8.30 -12.71
N LEU A 287 -3.49 -7.26 -13.21
CA LEU A 287 -4.91 -7.32 -13.56
C LEU A 287 -5.09 -7.58 -15.05
N SER A 288 -6.03 -8.44 -15.38
CA SER A 288 -6.49 -8.61 -16.76
C SER A 288 -7.27 -7.37 -17.19
N PHE A 289 -7.08 -6.95 -18.43
CA PHE A 289 -7.81 -5.82 -18.98
C PHE A 289 -7.99 -5.93 -20.49
N ALA A 290 -8.95 -5.19 -21.02
CA ALA A 290 -9.13 -4.96 -22.44
C ALA A 290 -9.09 -3.45 -22.73
N GLN A 291 -8.43 -3.06 -23.81
CA GLN A 291 -8.46 -1.67 -24.29
C GLN A 291 -9.87 -1.35 -24.82
N ALA A 292 -10.34 -0.15 -24.54
CA ALA A 292 -11.65 0.35 -24.95
C ALA A 292 -11.55 1.82 -25.38
N THR A 293 -12.58 2.33 -26.04
CA THR A 293 -12.66 3.75 -26.39
C THR A 293 -12.57 4.60 -25.12
N GLY A 294 -11.56 5.48 -25.06
CA GLY A 294 -11.32 6.38 -23.93
C GLY A 294 -10.71 5.75 -22.67
N GLY A 295 -10.32 4.47 -22.70
CA GLY A 295 -9.77 3.83 -21.51
C GLY A 295 -9.59 2.32 -21.56
N LEU A 296 -9.69 1.68 -20.39
CA LEU A 296 -9.47 0.24 -20.18
C LEU A 296 -10.64 -0.36 -19.38
N ASN A 297 -11.14 -1.51 -19.82
CA ASN A 297 -11.99 -2.37 -19.01
C ASN A 297 -11.09 -3.34 -18.23
N VAL A 298 -11.01 -3.18 -16.91
CA VAL A 298 -10.13 -3.95 -16.03
C VAL A 298 -10.94 -4.86 -15.12
N THR A 299 -10.48 -6.08 -14.90
CA THR A 299 -11.11 -7.03 -13.97
C THR A 299 -10.35 -7.07 -12.65
N ALA A 300 -11.05 -6.82 -11.55
CA ALA A 300 -10.50 -6.93 -10.20
C ALA A 300 -10.14 -8.40 -9.88
N PRO A 301 -9.18 -8.64 -8.97
CA PRO A 301 -8.83 -9.99 -8.52
C PRO A 301 -10.06 -10.78 -8.04
N ALA A 302 -10.02 -12.10 -8.18
CA ALA A 302 -11.19 -12.96 -7.97
C ALA A 302 -11.53 -13.20 -6.48
N ASP A 303 -10.54 -13.13 -5.59
CA ASP A 303 -10.75 -13.41 -4.17
C ASP A 303 -9.70 -12.74 -3.26
N GLY A 304 -10.01 -12.76 -1.96
CA GLY A 304 -9.19 -12.16 -0.91
C GLY A 304 -7.96 -12.97 -0.48
N ASN A 305 -7.79 -14.21 -0.95
CA ASN A 305 -6.57 -14.97 -0.68
C ASN A 305 -5.44 -14.50 -1.61
N VAL A 306 -5.79 -14.22 -2.87
CA VAL A 306 -4.87 -13.67 -3.88
C VAL A 306 -4.63 -12.17 -3.67
N CYS A 307 -5.66 -11.43 -3.28
CA CYS A 307 -5.60 -9.98 -3.09
C CYS A 307 -6.38 -9.60 -1.83
N PRO A 308 -5.80 -9.66 -0.63
CA PRO A 308 -6.51 -9.33 0.60
C PRO A 308 -7.20 -7.96 0.57
N PRO A 309 -8.33 -7.80 1.26
CA PRO A 309 -9.09 -6.56 1.23
C PRO A 309 -8.24 -5.42 1.79
N GLY A 310 -8.34 -4.25 1.17
CA GLY A 310 -7.50 -3.10 1.53
C GLY A 310 -7.37 -2.09 0.41
N TYR A 311 -6.42 -1.19 0.58
CA TYR A 311 -6.10 -0.14 -0.39
C TYR A 311 -4.87 -0.52 -1.22
N TYR A 312 -4.98 -0.26 -2.52
CA TYR A 312 -3.96 -0.56 -3.51
C TYR A 312 -3.69 0.67 -4.38
N MET A 313 -2.42 0.89 -4.69
CA MET A 313 -1.99 1.79 -5.76
C MET A 313 -2.24 1.09 -7.10
N LEU A 314 -3.12 1.67 -7.91
CA LEU A 314 -3.39 1.27 -9.29
C LEU A 314 -2.47 2.03 -10.24
N PHE A 315 -1.59 1.30 -10.93
CA PHE A 315 -0.77 1.80 -12.01
C PHE A 315 -1.23 1.22 -13.35
N ILE A 316 -1.21 2.06 -14.39
CA ILE A 316 -1.22 1.60 -15.79
C ILE A 316 0.19 1.81 -16.36
N LEU A 317 0.70 0.84 -17.10
CA LEU A 317 2.03 0.87 -17.70
C LEU A 317 1.95 0.73 -19.21
N ASN A 318 2.67 1.59 -19.92
CA ASN A 318 2.77 1.52 -21.37
C ASN A 318 3.71 0.39 -21.85
N ASP A 319 3.87 0.27 -23.15
CA ASP A 319 4.74 -0.69 -23.85
C ASP A 319 6.23 -0.58 -23.50
N LYS A 320 6.68 0.54 -22.95
CA LYS A 320 8.05 0.74 -22.44
C LYS A 320 8.20 0.45 -20.95
N GLY A 321 7.12 0.06 -20.28
CA GLY A 321 7.06 -0.15 -18.84
C GLY A 321 7.07 1.13 -18.01
N VAL A 322 6.72 2.28 -18.58
CA VAL A 322 6.60 3.54 -17.83
C VAL A 322 5.26 3.56 -17.09
N PRO A 323 5.23 3.68 -15.76
CA PRO A 323 3.99 3.73 -15.00
C PRO A 323 3.38 5.13 -14.94
N SER A 324 2.04 5.17 -14.87
CA SER A 324 1.29 6.37 -14.49
C SER A 324 1.61 6.82 -13.06
N VAL A 325 1.14 8.00 -12.66
CA VAL A 325 0.88 8.23 -11.23
C VAL A 325 -0.30 7.33 -10.83
N ALA A 326 -0.24 6.72 -9.65
CA ALA A 326 -1.25 5.77 -9.22
C ALA A 326 -2.54 6.45 -8.78
N GLY A 327 -3.67 5.81 -9.08
CA GLY A 327 -4.92 6.02 -8.34
C GLY A 327 -4.97 5.10 -7.13
N ILE A 328 -5.58 5.53 -6.01
CA ILE A 328 -5.80 4.64 -4.86
C ILE A 328 -7.20 4.03 -4.97
N ILE A 329 -7.25 2.69 -5.01
CA ILE A 329 -8.50 1.92 -5.07
C ILE A 329 -8.57 1.00 -3.87
N ARG A 330 -9.77 0.88 -3.29
CA ARG A 330 -10.07 -0.09 -2.25
C ARG A 330 -10.75 -1.33 -2.82
N ILE A 331 -10.29 -2.53 -2.44
CA ILE A 331 -11.01 -3.78 -2.69
C ILE A 331 -11.58 -4.33 -1.39
N ASN A 332 -12.86 -4.72 -1.40
CA ASN A 332 -13.60 -5.16 -0.21
C ASN A 332 -14.25 -6.54 -0.42
N ALA A 333 -14.41 -7.30 0.66
CA ALA A 333 -15.07 -8.60 0.67
C ALA A 333 -16.61 -8.54 0.55
N SER A 334 -17.21 -7.35 0.67
CA SER A 334 -18.65 -7.17 0.54
C SER A 334 -19.01 -6.71 -0.87
N SER A 335 -19.50 -7.64 -1.68
CA SER A 335 -20.38 -7.30 -2.79
C SER A 335 -21.70 -6.77 -2.22
N SER A 336 -21.84 -5.45 -2.13
CA SER A 336 -23.10 -4.88 -2.58
C SER A 336 -22.85 -4.43 -4.01
N PRO A 337 -23.36 -5.15 -5.02
CA PRO A 337 -23.33 -4.61 -6.36
C PRO A 337 -24.17 -3.33 -6.33
N THR A 338 -23.56 -2.19 -6.61
CA THR A 338 -24.32 -1.16 -7.31
C THR A 338 -24.85 -1.85 -8.57
N PRO A 339 -26.18 -1.85 -8.83
CA PRO A 339 -26.72 -2.60 -9.96
C PRO A 339 -26.03 -2.14 -11.23
N THR A 340 -25.36 -3.09 -11.91
CA THR A 340 -25.04 -2.95 -13.32
C THR A 340 -26.36 -2.64 -14.04
N PRO A 341 -26.45 -1.58 -14.85
CA PRO A 341 -27.64 -1.36 -15.65
C PRO A 341 -27.89 -2.61 -16.49
N THR A 342 -29.06 -3.22 -16.31
CA THR A 342 -29.53 -4.34 -17.13
C THR A 342 -29.39 -3.97 -18.61
N PRO A 343 -28.79 -4.82 -19.47
CA PRO A 343 -28.83 -4.57 -20.90
C PRO A 343 -30.29 -4.50 -21.34
N THR A 344 -30.70 -3.34 -21.83
CA THR A 344 -32.02 -3.15 -22.46
C THR A 344 -32.12 -4.14 -23.62
N PRO A 345 -33.20 -4.93 -23.74
CA PRO A 345 -33.39 -5.79 -24.89
C PRO A 345 -33.38 -4.95 -26.17
N THR A 346 -32.63 -5.43 -27.17
CA THR A 346 -32.49 -4.83 -28.49
C THR A 346 -33.86 -4.42 -29.07
N PRO A 347 -34.14 -3.13 -29.28
CA PRO A 347 -35.31 -2.74 -30.05
C PRO A 347 -35.06 -2.97 -31.55
N THR A 348 -36.07 -3.52 -32.21
CA THR A 348 -36.23 -3.62 -33.66
C THR A 348 -35.87 -2.29 -34.35
N PRO A 349 -35.15 -2.31 -35.51
CA PRO A 349 -34.64 -1.09 -36.12
C PRO A 349 -35.78 -0.18 -36.59
N THR A 350 -35.78 1.06 -36.12
CA THR A 350 -36.59 2.18 -36.62
C THR A 350 -35.64 3.37 -36.78
N PRO A 351 -35.75 4.17 -37.86
CA PRO A 351 -34.64 4.97 -38.37
C PRO A 351 -34.24 6.13 -37.46
N THR A 352 -32.95 6.46 -37.56
CA THR A 352 -32.19 7.49 -36.85
C THR A 352 -32.92 8.83 -36.68
N PRO A 353 -32.98 9.36 -35.44
CA PRO A 353 -33.06 10.80 -35.21
C PRO A 353 -31.76 11.36 -34.60
N THR A 354 -31.42 12.54 -35.12
CA THR A 354 -30.55 13.63 -34.67
C THR A 354 -30.13 13.65 -33.18
N PRO A 355 -28.90 14.10 -32.84
CA PRO A 355 -28.38 14.09 -31.47
C PRO A 355 -29.28 14.84 -30.47
N THR A 356 -29.75 14.11 -29.46
CA THR A 356 -30.44 14.64 -28.28
C THR A 356 -29.40 15.26 -27.32
N PRO A 357 -29.63 16.45 -26.75
CA PRO A 357 -28.77 17.01 -25.73
C PRO A 357 -28.71 16.10 -24.49
N THR A 358 -27.54 15.97 -23.89
CA THR A 358 -27.31 15.25 -22.63
C THR A 358 -28.32 15.73 -21.57
N PRO A 359 -28.99 14.83 -20.83
CA PRO A 359 -29.90 15.25 -19.78
C PRO A 359 -29.14 16.12 -18.77
N SER A 360 -29.63 17.34 -18.57
CA SER A 360 -29.13 18.26 -17.54
C SER A 360 -29.44 17.68 -16.17
N ASP A 361 -28.43 17.52 -15.33
CA ASP A 361 -28.64 17.20 -13.91
C ASP A 361 -29.26 18.41 -13.20
N GLY A 362 -30.45 18.19 -12.62
CA GLY A 362 -31.19 19.22 -11.89
C GLY A 362 -31.31 18.94 -10.39
N THR A 363 -30.64 17.89 -9.89
CA THR A 363 -30.68 17.54 -8.48
C THR A 363 -29.52 18.22 -7.77
N ALA A 364 -29.78 18.87 -6.64
CA ALA A 364 -28.73 19.50 -5.86
C ALA A 364 -28.03 18.49 -4.93
N PRO A 365 -26.71 18.64 -4.69
CA PRO A 365 -26.00 17.87 -3.69
C PRO A 365 -26.63 17.97 -2.30
N VAL A 366 -26.35 16.98 -1.44
CA VAL A 366 -26.64 17.03 0.00
C VAL A 366 -25.34 17.13 0.76
N THR A 367 -25.27 17.97 1.79
CA THR A 367 -24.08 18.14 2.64
C THR A 367 -24.43 18.30 4.12
N SER A 368 -23.59 17.78 5.00
CA SER A 368 -23.72 17.90 6.46
C SER A 368 -22.36 17.99 7.15
N ILE A 369 -22.26 18.82 8.19
CA ILE A 369 -21.08 18.88 9.04
C ILE A 369 -21.10 17.67 10.00
N THR A 370 -20.02 16.91 10.03
CA THR A 370 -19.85 15.72 10.88
C THR A 370 -19.01 16.00 12.12
N SER A 371 -18.20 17.05 12.09
CA SER A 371 -17.45 17.58 13.25
C SER A 371 -17.06 19.04 13.00
N PRO A 372 -17.08 19.91 14.02
CA PRO A 372 -17.63 19.70 15.36
C PRO A 372 -19.15 19.45 15.34
N LEU A 373 -19.70 18.86 16.40
CA LEU A 373 -21.15 18.71 16.57
C LEU A 373 -21.78 20.01 17.09
N ASP A 374 -23.08 20.19 16.88
CA ASP A 374 -23.82 21.35 17.40
C ASP A 374 -23.71 21.44 18.93
N GLY A 375 -23.47 22.66 19.43
CA GLY A 375 -23.20 22.94 20.84
C GLY A 375 -21.77 22.62 21.30
N THR A 376 -20.85 22.22 20.42
CA THR A 376 -19.46 21.95 20.80
C THR A 376 -18.75 23.22 21.28
N VAL A 377 -17.97 23.09 22.34
CA VAL A 377 -17.08 24.14 22.84
C VAL A 377 -15.70 24.01 22.19
N VAL A 378 -15.18 25.10 21.63
CA VAL A 378 -13.88 25.13 20.92
C VAL A 378 -12.90 26.10 21.60
N LEU A 379 -11.62 25.74 21.68
CA LEU A 379 -10.60 26.59 22.28
C LEU A 379 -10.35 27.84 21.42
N ARG A 380 -10.36 29.03 22.01
CA ARG A 380 -10.01 30.27 21.30
C ARG A 380 -8.52 30.31 20.92
N ASN A 381 -8.16 31.06 19.89
CA ASN A 381 -6.78 31.15 19.37
C ASN A 381 -6.18 29.78 19.00
N SER A 382 -7.02 28.79 18.70
CA SER A 382 -6.63 27.44 18.29
C SER A 382 -7.05 27.17 16.84
N SER A 383 -6.64 26.02 16.31
CA SER A 383 -7.13 25.52 15.02
C SER A 383 -8.09 24.35 15.25
N VAL A 384 -9.26 24.43 14.64
CA VAL A 384 -10.29 23.40 14.67
C VAL A 384 -10.49 22.89 13.23
N THR A 385 -10.46 21.58 13.06
CA THR A 385 -10.80 20.97 11.77
C THR A 385 -12.30 20.73 11.71
N ILE A 386 -12.96 21.38 10.76
CA ILE A 386 -14.36 21.14 10.41
C ILE A 386 -14.36 20.02 9.36
N THR A 387 -15.13 18.96 9.58
CA THR A 387 -15.30 17.85 8.63
C THR A 387 -16.74 17.80 8.16
N ALA A 388 -16.94 17.47 6.88
CA ALA A 388 -18.26 17.34 6.30
C ALA A 388 -18.41 16.08 5.43
N ALA A 389 -19.64 15.58 5.34
CA ALA A 389 -20.05 14.59 4.37
C ALA A 389 -20.86 15.30 3.28
N ALA A 390 -20.61 14.96 2.02
CA ALA A 390 -21.41 15.43 0.89
C ALA A 390 -21.61 14.32 -0.15
N SER A 391 -22.80 14.28 -0.75
CA SER A 391 -23.18 13.28 -1.75
C SER A 391 -24.16 13.87 -2.76
N ASP A 392 -24.14 13.37 -3.98
CA ASP A 392 -24.99 13.78 -5.09
C ASP A 392 -25.23 12.60 -6.05
N ASN A 393 -26.26 12.63 -6.89
CA ASN A 393 -26.59 11.57 -7.86
C ASN A 393 -25.60 11.48 -9.03
N VAL A 394 -24.93 12.57 -9.41
CA VAL A 394 -23.92 12.60 -10.48
C VAL A 394 -22.52 12.91 -9.92
N GLY A 395 -22.44 13.65 -8.83
CA GLY A 395 -21.21 13.80 -8.06
C GLY A 395 -21.02 15.20 -7.50
N VAL A 396 -20.32 15.29 -6.37
CA VAL A 396 -19.97 16.56 -5.74
C VAL A 396 -18.64 17.04 -6.30
N LEU A 397 -18.66 18.20 -6.97
CA LEU A 397 -17.49 18.87 -7.51
C LEU A 397 -16.62 19.49 -6.40
N ARG A 398 -17.25 20.07 -5.38
CA ARG A 398 -16.57 20.73 -4.25
C ARG A 398 -17.51 21.01 -3.08
N VAL A 399 -16.93 21.13 -1.88
CA VAL A 399 -17.59 21.58 -0.67
C VAL A 399 -16.92 22.86 -0.16
N GLU A 400 -17.71 23.91 0.01
CA GLU A 400 -17.33 25.15 0.65
C GLU A 400 -17.71 25.13 2.13
N PHE A 401 -16.81 25.62 2.99
CA PHE A 401 -17.00 25.72 4.43
C PHE A 401 -17.11 27.18 4.85
N TYR A 402 -18.17 27.50 5.59
CA TYR A 402 -18.49 28.84 6.05
C TYR A 402 -18.47 28.92 7.57
N VAL A 403 -17.93 30.02 8.08
CA VAL A 403 -17.95 30.36 9.51
C VAL A 403 -18.61 31.73 9.66
N SER A 404 -19.75 31.77 10.35
CA SER A 404 -20.59 32.96 10.55
C SER A 404 -20.87 33.72 9.23
N GLY A 405 -21.15 32.96 8.16
CA GLY A 405 -21.46 33.47 6.83
C GLY A 405 -20.24 33.79 5.94
N ALA A 406 -19.01 33.76 6.48
CA ALA A 406 -17.80 33.99 5.70
C ALA A 406 -17.20 32.66 5.18
N LEU A 407 -16.93 32.60 3.88
CA LEU A 407 -16.23 31.46 3.29
C LEU A 407 -14.82 31.34 3.90
N THR A 408 -14.54 30.19 4.51
CA THR A 408 -13.28 29.91 5.19
C THR A 408 -12.35 29.08 4.31
N CYS A 409 -12.87 28.04 3.66
CA CYS A 409 -12.11 27.28 2.66
C CYS A 409 -13.04 26.50 1.71
N THR A 410 -12.45 25.92 0.67
CA THR A 410 -13.10 25.00 -0.27
C THR A 410 -12.26 23.73 -0.37
N ASP A 411 -12.92 22.58 -0.29
CA ASP A 411 -12.30 21.27 -0.50
C ASP A 411 -12.97 20.58 -1.69
N THR A 412 -12.16 20.07 -2.61
CA THR A 412 -12.62 19.46 -3.87
C THR A 412 -12.56 17.94 -3.84
N ALA A 413 -12.16 17.32 -2.72
CA ALA A 413 -12.08 15.88 -2.60
C ALA A 413 -12.45 15.37 -1.19
N PRO A 414 -13.17 14.24 -1.07
CA PRO A 414 -13.44 13.64 0.23
C PRO A 414 -12.19 12.95 0.83
N PRO A 415 -12.03 12.88 2.16
CA PRO A 415 -12.94 13.43 3.17
C PRO A 415 -12.87 14.96 3.23
N TYR A 416 -14.02 15.62 3.09
CA TYR A 416 -14.07 17.07 2.99
C TYR A 416 -13.74 17.69 4.35
N ASN A 417 -12.68 18.51 4.39
CA ASN A 417 -12.20 19.11 5.63
C ASN A 417 -11.75 20.56 5.46
N CYS A 418 -11.86 21.32 6.56
CA CYS A 418 -11.45 22.72 6.62
C CYS A 418 -10.79 23.03 7.95
N VAL A 419 -9.54 23.49 7.92
CA VAL A 419 -8.88 23.99 9.14
C VAL A 419 -9.28 25.45 9.37
N TRP A 420 -10.06 25.69 10.43
CA TRP A 420 -10.50 27.01 10.85
C TRP A 420 -9.71 27.48 12.07
N LYS A 421 -9.16 28.70 12.01
CA LYS A 421 -8.53 29.36 13.17
C LYS A 421 -9.60 30.08 13.99
N VAL A 422 -9.85 29.59 15.20
CA VAL A 422 -10.86 30.15 16.12
C VAL A 422 -10.41 31.53 16.61
N PRO A 423 -11.19 32.61 16.38
CA PRO A 423 -10.81 33.95 16.81
C PRO A 423 -10.75 34.10 18.34
N GLY A 424 -10.04 35.14 18.80
CA GLY A 424 -9.73 35.37 20.22
C GLY A 424 -10.88 35.76 21.18
N PRO A 425 -12.05 36.27 20.76
CA PRO A 425 -13.16 36.54 21.68
C PRO A 425 -13.63 35.27 22.40
N LYS A 426 -13.82 35.35 23.72
CA LYS A 426 -14.34 34.26 24.57
C LYS A 426 -15.87 34.28 24.57
N ASN A 427 -16.49 33.11 24.76
CA ASN A 427 -17.94 32.92 24.85
C ASN A 427 -18.66 33.48 23.61
N LYS A 428 -18.02 33.35 22.45
CA LYS A 428 -18.57 33.80 21.18
C LYS A 428 -19.06 32.59 20.42
N ASP A 429 -20.31 32.66 19.97
CA ASP A 429 -20.89 31.65 19.10
C ASP A 429 -20.48 31.89 17.65
N TYR A 430 -20.10 30.82 16.98
CA TYR A 430 -19.79 30.76 15.56
C TYR A 430 -20.72 29.77 14.88
N GLN A 431 -21.28 30.18 13.75
CA GLN A 431 -22.19 29.35 12.96
C GLN A 431 -21.43 28.71 11.81
N LEU A 432 -21.25 27.40 11.87
CA LEU A 432 -20.60 26.61 10.84
C LEU A 432 -21.66 26.12 9.84
N GLN A 433 -21.36 26.23 8.55
CA GLN A 433 -22.23 25.74 7.49
C GLN A 433 -21.41 25.29 6.28
N THR A 434 -21.95 24.36 5.50
CA THR A 434 -21.34 23.94 4.23
C THR A 434 -22.26 24.15 3.05
N LYS A 435 -21.67 24.42 1.87
CA LYS A 435 -22.35 24.34 0.58
C LYS A 435 -21.62 23.35 -0.32
N ALA A 436 -22.34 22.40 -0.91
CA ALA A 436 -21.79 21.44 -1.86
C ALA A 436 -22.30 21.78 -3.26
N TYR A 437 -21.39 21.70 -4.25
CA TYR A 437 -21.67 22.02 -5.64
C TYR A 437 -21.45 20.77 -6.49
N ASP A 438 -22.26 20.56 -7.52
CA ASP A 438 -22.01 19.58 -8.56
C ASP A 438 -21.41 20.23 -9.82
N ALA A 439 -21.19 19.44 -10.87
CA ALA A 439 -20.69 19.92 -12.15
C ALA A 439 -21.76 20.62 -13.02
N ALA A 440 -23.04 20.45 -12.71
CA ALA A 440 -24.17 21.09 -13.39
C ALA A 440 -24.50 22.48 -12.82
N GLY A 441 -23.88 22.86 -11.70
CA GLY A 441 -24.06 24.13 -11.02
C GLY A 441 -25.14 24.11 -9.94
N ASN A 442 -25.71 22.95 -9.61
CA ASN A 442 -26.67 22.85 -8.49
C ASN A 442 -25.92 22.93 -7.15
N VAL A 443 -26.61 23.46 -6.14
CA VAL A 443 -26.01 23.77 -4.84
C VAL A 443 -26.86 23.22 -3.70
N GLY A 444 -26.25 22.35 -2.90
CA GLY A 444 -26.76 21.88 -1.62
C GLY A 444 -26.22 22.67 -0.45
N GLN A 445 -26.99 22.84 0.62
CA GLN A 445 -26.55 23.55 1.81
C GLN A 445 -26.88 22.75 3.08
N SER A 446 -25.94 22.69 4.03
CA SER A 446 -26.17 22.00 5.30
C SER A 446 -27.02 22.82 6.27
N THR A 447 -27.57 22.15 7.28
CA THR A 447 -28.00 22.82 8.51
C THR A 447 -26.82 23.55 9.15
N VAL A 448 -27.14 24.56 9.98
CA VAL A 448 -26.15 25.32 10.74
C VAL A 448 -25.75 24.54 11.98
N VAL A 449 -24.45 24.46 12.25
CA VAL A 449 -23.85 23.94 13.49
C VAL A 449 -23.30 25.12 14.28
N THR A 450 -23.75 25.31 15.52
CA THR A 450 -23.28 26.37 16.39
C THR A 450 -22.20 25.85 17.34
N VAL A 451 -21.06 26.53 17.40
CA VAL A 451 -19.98 26.23 18.35
C VAL A 451 -19.63 27.47 19.17
N THR A 452 -19.28 27.29 20.43
CA THR A 452 -18.97 28.40 21.34
C THR A 452 -17.49 28.41 21.71
N SER A 453 -16.81 29.55 21.61
CA SER A 453 -15.41 29.66 22.02
C SER A 453 -15.21 29.67 23.54
N SER A 454 -14.25 28.89 24.04
CA SER A 454 -13.83 28.89 25.46
C SER A 454 -12.44 29.48 25.66
N ASN A 455 -12.00 29.51 26.93
CA ASN A 455 -10.64 29.87 27.33
C ASN A 455 -9.58 29.05 26.58
#